data_AF-A0A1W1UZJ7-F1
#
_entry.id   AF-A0A1W1UZJ7-F1
#
_cell.length_a   1.000
_cell.length_b   1.000
_cell.length_c   1.000
_cell.angle_alpha   90.00
_cell.angle_beta   90.00
_cell.angle_gamma   90.00
#
_symmetry.space_group_name_H-M   'P 1'
#
loop_
_entity.id
_entity.type
_entity.pdbx_description
1 polymer ?
#
loop_
_entity_poly.entity_id
_entity_poly.type
_entity_poly.pdbx_seq_one_letter_code
_entity_poly.pdbx_strand_id
1 'polypeptide(L)'
;MRPADLTAVEIADQLHAAYQEDRRLAPPGPDVEERLALADYLGCHEAARVEAWEAWQTVLELEGHDIEDAEYWLDVEFALPCPE
;
A
#
# COMPACT_ATOMS: atom_id res chain seq x y z
N MET A 1 -5.48 12.41 -3.76
CA MET A 1 -4.79 12.57 -5.08
C MET A 1 -5.07 11.34 -5.93
N ARG A 2 -4.94 11.37 -7.26
CA ARG A 2 -5.13 10.13 -8.03
C ARG A 2 -3.87 9.25 -7.89
N PRO A 3 -4.01 7.93 -7.67
CA PRO A 3 -2.87 7.02 -7.53
C PRO A 3 -1.91 7.04 -8.73
N ALA A 4 -2.44 7.26 -9.94
CA ALA A 4 -1.64 7.38 -11.16
C ALA A 4 -0.73 8.62 -11.20
N ASP A 5 -0.97 9.62 -10.34
CA ASP A 5 -0.14 10.82 -10.24
C ASP A 5 0.92 10.68 -9.12
N LEU A 6 0.96 9.55 -8.40
CA LEU A 6 1.88 9.28 -7.29
C LEU A 6 3.11 8.50 -7.75
N THR A 7 4.25 8.79 -7.11
CA THR A 7 5.47 7.98 -7.21
C THR A 7 5.34 6.69 -6.39
N ALA A 8 6.18 5.69 -6.69
CA ALA A 8 6.24 4.45 -5.91
C ALA A 8 6.48 4.69 -4.41
N VAL A 9 7.26 5.72 -4.05
CA VAL A 9 7.51 6.09 -2.64
C VAL A 9 6.25 6.68 -2.00
N GLU A 10 5.53 7.54 -2.69
CA GLU A 10 4.28 8.11 -2.16
C GLU A 10 3.17 7.05 -2.03
N ILE A 11 3.15 6.06 -2.92
CA ILE A 11 2.29 4.88 -2.79
C ILE A 11 2.71 4.06 -1.57
N ALA A 12 4.01 3.81 -1.38
CA ALA A 12 4.54 3.10 -0.22
C ALA A 12 4.16 3.80 1.10
N ASP A 13 4.25 5.14 1.17
CA ASP A 13 3.83 5.93 2.33
C ASP A 13 2.33 5.77 2.63
N GLN A 14 1.49 5.75 1.60
CA GLN A 14 0.04 5.53 1.79
C GLN A 14 -0.29 4.11 2.23
N LEU A 15 0.38 3.10 1.64
CA LEU A 15 0.27 1.70 2.07
C LEU A 15 0.70 1.57 3.53
N HIS A 16 1.79 2.21 3.92
CA HIS A 16 2.30 2.19 5.27
C HIS A 16 1.33 2.84 6.27
N ALA A 17 0.77 4.00 5.94
CA ALA A 17 -0.22 4.67 6.77
C ALA A 17 -1.49 3.82 6.95
N ALA A 18 -2.00 3.20 5.88
CA ALA A 18 -3.13 2.29 5.95
C ALA A 18 -2.82 1.03 6.79
N TYR A 19 -1.63 0.47 6.62
CA TYR A 19 -1.15 -0.69 7.38
C TYR A 19 -1.05 -0.41 8.89
N GLN A 20 -0.57 0.78 9.26
CA GLN A 20 -0.48 1.21 10.64
C GLN A 20 -1.85 1.57 11.24
N GLU A 21 -2.77 2.16 10.45
CA GLU A 21 -4.14 2.44 10.87
C GLU A 21 -4.89 1.14 11.22
N ASP A 22 -4.81 0.12 10.36
CA ASP A 22 -5.47 -1.17 10.59
C ASP A 22 -4.97 -1.86 11.88
N ARG A 23 -3.71 -1.61 12.25
CA ARG A 23 -3.08 -2.09 13.49
C ARG A 23 -3.25 -1.12 14.67
N ARG A 24 -3.90 0.02 14.46
CA ARG A 24 -4.08 1.11 15.44
C ARG A 24 -2.76 1.61 16.03
N LEU A 25 -1.71 1.58 15.22
CA LEU A 25 -0.36 2.00 15.60
C LEU A 25 -0.13 3.50 15.32
N ALA A 26 -0.91 4.09 14.41
CA ALA A 26 -0.76 5.46 13.95
C ALA A 26 -2.10 6.22 13.92
N PRO A 27 -2.07 7.57 13.79
CA PRO A 27 -3.22 8.37 13.36
C PRO A 27 -3.87 7.84 12.07
N PRO A 28 -5.11 8.28 11.74
CA PRO A 28 -5.83 7.77 10.58
C PRO A 28 -5.02 7.96 9.30
N GLY A 29 -4.92 6.88 8.52
CA GLY A 29 -4.28 6.84 7.23
C GLY A 29 -5.23 7.33 6.12
N PRO A 30 -5.02 6.87 4.87
CA PRO A 30 -5.88 7.27 3.75
C PRO A 30 -7.32 6.86 3.99
N ASP A 31 -8.27 7.71 3.58
CA ASP A 31 -9.68 7.40 3.73
C ASP A 31 -10.14 6.26 2.81
N VAL A 32 -11.39 5.80 2.98
CA VAL A 32 -11.93 4.65 2.23
C VAL A 32 -11.92 4.89 0.72
N GLU A 33 -12.15 6.12 0.25
CA GLU A 33 -12.13 6.43 -1.19
C GLU A 33 -10.69 6.37 -1.73
N GLU A 34 -9.74 6.90 -0.98
CA GLU A 34 -8.32 6.82 -1.31
C GLU A 34 -7.80 5.38 -1.31
N ARG A 35 -8.19 4.56 -0.32
CA ARG A 35 -7.84 3.13 -0.26
C ARG A 35 -8.40 2.35 -1.45
N LEU A 36 -9.67 2.58 -1.82
CA LEU A 36 -10.29 1.94 -2.98
C LEU A 36 -9.61 2.35 -4.29
N ALA A 37 -9.29 3.63 -4.46
CA ALA A 37 -8.56 4.10 -5.63
C ALA A 37 -7.16 3.47 -5.70
N LEU A 38 -6.45 3.37 -4.58
CA LEU A 38 -5.13 2.74 -4.51
C LEU A 38 -5.22 1.25 -4.89
N ALA A 39 -6.21 0.52 -4.36
CA ALA A 39 -6.42 -0.90 -4.66
C ALA A 39 -6.76 -1.13 -6.14
N ASP A 40 -7.63 -0.30 -6.73
CA ASP A 40 -7.96 -0.34 -8.17
C ASP A 40 -6.70 -0.10 -9.02
N TYR A 41 -5.92 0.91 -8.67
CA TYR A 41 -4.69 1.24 -9.39
C TYR A 41 -3.64 0.13 -9.31
N LEU A 42 -3.35 -0.38 -8.10
CA LEU A 42 -2.34 -1.40 -7.85
C LEU A 42 -2.75 -2.77 -8.40
N GLY A 43 -4.05 -3.07 -8.42
CA GLY A 43 -4.60 -4.24 -9.09
C GLY A 43 -4.41 -4.23 -10.61
N CYS A 44 -4.45 -3.05 -11.23
CA CYS A 44 -4.23 -2.88 -12.67
C CYS A 44 -2.77 -2.59 -13.06
N HIS A 45 -1.91 -2.19 -12.11
CA HIS A 45 -0.53 -1.78 -12.37
C HIS A 45 0.46 -2.55 -11.50
N GLU A 46 0.71 -3.81 -11.86
CA GLU A 46 1.65 -4.69 -11.15
C GLU A 46 3.05 -4.08 -11.01
N ALA A 47 3.56 -3.38 -12.03
CA ALA A 47 4.87 -2.72 -11.96
C ALA A 47 4.92 -1.67 -10.83
N ALA A 48 3.88 -0.83 -10.73
CA ALA A 48 3.80 0.19 -9.68
C ALA A 48 3.66 -0.45 -8.28
N ARG A 49 2.95 -1.58 -8.19
CA ARG A 49 2.84 -2.38 -6.96
C ARG A 49 4.19 -2.93 -6.53
N VAL A 50 4.96 -3.52 -7.45
CA VAL A 50 6.29 -4.06 -7.15
C VAL A 50 7.24 -2.94 -6.71
N GLU A 51 7.27 -1.82 -7.43
CA GLU A 51 8.14 -0.68 -7.07
C GLU A 51 7.75 -0.08 -5.70
N ALA A 52 6.45 0.05 -5.42
CA ALA A 52 5.97 0.51 -4.12
C ALA A 52 6.29 -0.49 -2.99
N TRP A 53 6.18 -1.79 -3.26
CA TRP A 53 6.55 -2.84 -2.31
C TRP A 53 8.04 -2.80 -1.97
N GLU A 54 8.93 -2.64 -2.94
CA GLU A 54 10.37 -2.51 -2.70
C GLU A 54 10.70 -1.29 -1.84
N ALA A 55 10.08 -0.15 -2.12
CA ALA A 55 10.23 1.06 -1.31
C ALA A 55 9.70 0.85 0.11
N TRP A 56 8.55 0.17 0.25
CA TRP A 56 7.90 -0.04 1.53
C TRP A 56 8.64 -1.05 2.43
N GLN A 57 9.19 -2.12 1.85
CA GLN A 57 9.99 -3.12 2.59
C GLN A 57 11.11 -2.47 3.39
N THR A 58 11.82 -1.50 2.79
CA THR A 58 12.91 -0.78 3.48
C THR A 58 12.40 -0.06 4.73
N VAL A 59 11.20 0.53 4.67
CA VAL A 59 10.57 1.22 5.82
C VAL A 59 10.18 0.20 6.89
N LEU A 60 9.55 -0.90 6.50
CA LEU A 60 9.12 -1.95 7.42
C LEU A 60 10.32 -2.58 8.16
N GLU A 61 11.43 -2.84 7.46
CA GLU A 61 12.67 -3.35 8.05
C GLU A 61 13.25 -2.37 9.08
N LEU A 62 13.23 -1.07 8.79
CA LEU A 62 13.73 -0.02 9.68
C LEU A 62 12.87 0.13 10.94
N GLU A 63 11.56 -0.06 10.83
CA GLU A 63 10.61 -0.01 11.95
C GLU A 63 10.49 -1.34 12.70
N GLY A 64 11.06 -2.43 12.18
CA GLY A 64 10.98 -3.76 12.76
C GLY A 64 9.61 -4.42 12.61
N HIS A 65 8.87 -4.06 11.56
CA HIS A 65 7.63 -4.72 11.18
C HIS A 65 7.89 -6.07 10.49
N ASP A 66 6.91 -6.96 10.57
CA ASP A 66 6.96 -8.26 9.89
C ASP A 66 6.67 -8.07 8.39
N ILE A 67 7.66 -8.42 7.57
CA ILE A 67 7.59 -8.27 6.10
C ILE A 67 6.59 -9.24 5.50
N GLU A 68 6.51 -10.48 6.00
CA GLU A 68 5.58 -11.48 5.46
C GLU A 68 4.13 -11.10 5.78
N ASP A 69 3.88 -10.56 6.98
CA ASP A 69 2.55 -10.03 7.37
C ASP A 69 2.13 -8.83 6.51
N ALA A 70 3.08 -7.94 6.18
CA ALA A 70 2.82 -6.79 5.32
C ALA A 70 2.60 -7.18 3.85
N GLU A 71 3.37 -8.14 3.33
CA GLU A 71 3.19 -8.68 1.98
C GLU A 71 1.81 -9.32 1.83
N TYR A 72 1.43 -10.17 2.80
CA TYR A 72 0.12 -10.80 2.81
C TYR A 72 -1.01 -9.76 2.87
N TRP A 73 -0.88 -8.74 3.72
CA TRP A 73 -1.87 -7.67 3.81
C TRP A 73 -1.97 -6.88 2.50
N LEU A 74 -0.85 -6.57 1.85
CA LEU A 74 -0.83 -5.89 0.55
C LEU A 74 -1.59 -6.71 -0.51
N ASP A 75 -1.36 -8.02 -0.53
CA ASP A 75 -1.99 -8.91 -1.51
C ASP A 75 -3.50 -9.05 -1.28
N VAL A 76 -3.95 -9.07 -0.03
CA VAL A 76 -5.38 -9.21 0.29
C VAL A 76 -6.15 -7.91 0.03
N GLU A 77 -5.58 -6.76 0.40
CA GLU A 77 -6.31 -5.49 0.41
C GLU A 77 -6.10 -4.67 -0.88
N PHE A 78 -4.95 -4.82 -1.56
CA PHE A 78 -4.55 -3.93 -2.67
C PHE A 78 -4.11 -4.66 -3.95
N ALA A 79 -3.99 -5.99 -3.95
CA ALA A 79 -3.71 -6.80 -5.13
C ALA A 79 -4.96 -7.49 -5.71
N LEU A 80 -6.12 -6.84 -5.64
CA LEU A 80 -7.32 -7.37 -6.27
C LEU A 80 -7.15 -7.42 -7.81
N PRO A 81 -7.70 -8.45 -8.49
CA PRO A 81 -7.66 -8.50 -9.94
C PRO A 81 -8.31 -7.24 -10.53
N CYS A 82 -7.64 -6.63 -11.50
CA CYS A 82 -8.16 -5.47 -12.23
C CYS A 82 -9.59 -5.76 -12.72
N PRO A 83 -10.59 -4.95 -12.33
CA PRO A 83 -11.98 -5.20 -12.72
C PRO A 83 -12.14 -5.13 -14.25
N GLU A 84 -12.92 -6.07 -14.81
CA GLU A 84 -13.21 -6.17 -16.26
C GLU A 84 -14.00 -4.99 -16.83
#